data_AF-A0A821L4C9-F1
#
_entry.id   AF-A0A821L4C9-F1
#
_cell.length_a   1.000
_cell.length_b   1.000
_cell.length_c   1.000
_cell.angle_alpha   90.00
_cell.angle_beta   90.00
_cell.angle_gamma   90.00
#
_symmetry.space_group_name_H-M   'P 1'
#
loop_
_entity.id
_entity.type
_entity.pdbx_description
1 polymer ?
#
loop_
_entity_poly.entity_id
_entity_poly.type
_entity_poly.pdbx_seq_one_letter_code
_entity_poly.pdbx_strand_id
1 'polypeptide(L)' 'SIIRCIRRLEELLRQMCCAAKAIGNSELEVKFTEGTQKIKRDIIFAASLYL' A
#
# COMPACT_ATOMS: atom_id res chain seq x y z
N SER A 1 2.83 15.12 -9.16
CA SER A 1 4.08 14.47 -8.71
C SER A 1 3.83 12.99 -8.51
N ILE A 2 4.52 12.15 -9.27
CA ILE A 2 4.39 10.68 -9.27
C ILE A 2 4.54 10.06 -7.87
N ILE A 3 5.53 10.51 -7.09
CA ILE A 3 5.76 10.04 -5.71
C ILE A 3 4.53 10.27 -4.81
N ARG A 4 3.86 11.43 -4.94
CA ARG A 4 2.63 11.74 -4.18
C ARG A 4 1.46 10.84 -4.59
N CYS A 5 1.34 10.50 -5.88
CA CYS A 5 0.30 9.59 -6.36
C CYS A 5 0.54 8.16 -5.85
N ILE A 6 1.79 7.70 -5.82
CA ILE A 6 2.13 6.36 -5.33
C ILE A 6 1.90 6.23 -3.82
N ARG A 7 2.26 7.26 -3.02
CA ARG A 7 1.92 7.27 -1.58
C ARG A 7 0.42 7.22 -1.33
N ARG A 8 -0.40 7.93 -2.12
CA ARG A 8 -1.87 7.83 -2.03
C ARG A 8 -2.39 6.45 -2.44
N LEU A 9 -1.76 5.82 -3.44
CA LEU A 9 -2.13 4.48 -3.88
C LEU A 9 -1.83 3.44 -2.79
N GLU A 10 -0.73 3.58 -2.07
CA GLU A 10 -0.42 2.74 -0.90
C GLU A 10 -1.48 2.87 0.20
N GLU A 11 -1.85 4.11 0.55
CA GLU A 11 -2.89 4.38 1.55
C GLU A 11 -4.22 3.71 1.15
N LEU A 12 -4.59 3.79 -0.13
CA LEU A 12 -5.80 3.19 -0.68
C LEU A 12 -5.75 1.65 -0.64
N LEU A 13 -4.61 1.05 -0.96
CA LEU A 13 -4.40 -0.40 -0.85
C LEU A 13 -4.55 -0.90 0.59
N ARG A 14 -4.08 -0.10 1.56
CA ARG A 14 -4.23 -0.41 2.99
C ARG A 14 -5.70 -0.37 3.43
N GLN A 15 -6.45 0.63 2.96
CA GLN A 15 -7.90 0.70 3.19
C GLN A 15 -8.66 -0.45 2.53
N MET A 16 -8.27 -0.84 1.31
CA MET A 16 -8.84 -1.99 0.59
C MET A 16 -8.56 -3.31 1.30
N CYS A 17 -7.40 -3.47 1.93
CA CYS A 17 -7.09 -4.62 2.76
C CYS A 17 -8.03 -4.71 3.98
N CYS A 18 -8.27 -3.61 4.68
CA CYS A 18 -9.26 -3.56 5.77
C CYS A 18 -10.69 -3.84 5.28
N ALA A 19 -11.07 -3.34 4.10
CA ALA A 19 -12.37 -3.62 3.50
C ALA A 19 -12.51 -5.10 3.10
N ALA A 20 -11.48 -5.71 2.50
CA ALA A 20 -11.46 -7.13 2.16
C ALA A 20 -11.60 -8.01 3.40
N LYS A 21 -10.93 -7.62 4.49
CA LYS A 21 -11.07 -8.28 5.80
C LYS A 21 -12.48 -8.15 6.38
N ALA A 22 -13.10 -6.97 6.25
CA ALA A 22 -14.49 -6.75 6.68
C ALA A 22 -15.51 -7.55 5.86
N ILE A 23 -15.23 -7.80 4.58
CA ILE A 23 -16.05 -8.65 3.70
C ILE A 23 -15.82 -10.15 3.98
N GLY A 24 -14.74 -10.52 4.67
CA GLY A 24 -14.40 -11.92 4.97
C GLY A 24 -13.75 -12.66 3.79
N ASN A 25 -13.16 -11.93 2.83
CA ASN A 25 -12.51 -12.53 1.66
C ASN A 25 -10.98 -12.56 1.82
N SER A 26 -10.48 -13.69 2.33
CA SER A 26 -9.06 -13.90 2.63
C SER A 26 -8.16 -13.89 1.38
N GLU A 27 -8.67 -14.30 0.22
CA GLU A 27 -7.89 -14.25 -1.02
C GLU A 27 -7.61 -12.82 -1.49
N LEU A 28 -8.59 -11.92 -1.34
CA LEU A 28 -8.38 -10.50 -1.64
C LEU A 28 -7.41 -9.86 -0.64
N GLU A 29 -7.51 -10.20 0.65
CA GLU A 29 -6.60 -9.71 1.69
C GLU A 29 -5.14 -10.05 1.34
N VAL A 30 -4.87 -11.32 0.96
CA VAL A 30 -3.52 -11.76 0.57
C VAL A 30 -3.03 -11.02 -0.67
N LYS A 31 -3.87 -10.89 -1.72
CA LYS A 31 -3.50 -10.16 -2.95
C LYS A 31 -3.17 -8.69 -2.70
N PHE A 32 -3.95 -8.00 -1.85
CA PHE A 32 -3.66 -6.60 -1.50
C PHE A 32 -2.42 -6.47 -0.63
N THR A 33 -2.16 -7.44 0.24
CA THR A 33 -0.95 -7.47 1.08
C THR A 33 0.31 -7.69 0.23
N GLU A 34 0.29 -8.63 -0.71
CA GLU A 34 1.39 -8.83 -1.68
C GLU A 34 1.58 -7.61 -2.60
N GLY A 35 0.50 -6.99 -3.06
CA GLY A 35 0.55 -5.77 -3.87
C GLY A 35 1.19 -4.60 -3.12
N THR A 36 0.86 -4.44 -1.84
CA THR A 36 1.45 -3.41 -0.97
C THR A 36 2.95 -3.65 -0.76
N GLN A 37 3.37 -4.90 -0.54
CA GLN A 37 4.80 -5.23 -0.44
C GLN A 37 5.57 -4.94 -1.72
N LYS A 38 4.98 -5.19 -2.90
CA LYS A 38 5.63 -4.90 -4.19
C LYS A 38 5.78 -3.39 -4.47
N ILE A 39 4.88 -2.57 -3.93
CA ILE A 39 4.92 -1.10 -4.09
C ILE A 39 5.94 -0.43 -3.16
N LYS A 40 6.26 -1.05 -2.02
CA LYS A 40 7.29 -0.59 -1.08
C LYS A 40 8.71 -0.83 -1.62
N ARG A 41 9.10 -0.12 -2.69
CA ARG A 41 10.46 -0.18 -3.24
C ARG A 41 11.16 1.18 -3.31
N ASP A 42 12.40 1.16 -2.82
CA ASP A 42 13.49 2.12 -3.03
C ASP A 42 13.15 3.61 -2.77
N ILE A 43 12.73 4.33 -3.80
CA ILE A 43 12.74 5.81 -3.79
C ILE A 43 11.50 6.41 -3.14
N ILE A 44 10.38 5.68 -3.11
CA ILE A 44 9.10 6.20 -2.58
C ILE A 44 9.11 6.21 -1.03
N PHE A 45 9.92 5.33 -0.44
CA PHE A 45 10.04 5.13 1.02
C PHE A 45 11.33 5.70 1.63
N ALA A 46 12.18 6.33 0.82
CA ALA A 46 13.34 7.04 1.34
C ALA A 46 12.86 8.12 2.34
N ALA A 47 13.34 8.02 3.58
CA ALA A 47 13.07 9.04 4.60
C ALA A 47 13.59 10.40 4.11
N SER A 48 12.89 11.47 4.47
CA SER A 48 13.40 12.82 4.26
C SER A 48 14.78 12.94 4.92
N LEU A 49 15.70 13.66 4.28
CA LEU A 49 17.04 13.90 4.80
C LEU A 49 17.05 14.60 6.18
N TYR A 50 15.94 15.24 6.53
CA TYR A 50 15.63 15.75 7.87
C TYR A 50 14.90 14.66 8.65
N LEU A 51 15.65 13.72 9.25
CA LEU A 51 15.17 12.98 10.41
C LEU A 51 15.57 13.77 11.67
#